data_AF-K1YJL8-F1
#
_entry.id   AF-K1YJL8-F1
#
_cell.length_a   1.000
_cell.length_b   1.000
_cell.length_c   1.000
_cell.angle_alpha   90.00
_cell.angle_beta   90.00
_cell.angle_gamma   90.00
#
_symmetry.space_group_name_H-M   'P 1'
#
loop_
_entity.id
_entity.type
_entity.pdbx_description
1 polymer ?
#
loop_
_entity_poly.entity_id
_entity_poly.type
_entity_poly.pdbx_seq_one_letter_code
_entity_poly.pdbx_strand_id
1 'polypeptide(L)'
;MPFNLLEKSALEKLKNEQPERFQFSNFNTQYLNLQNLELEKPEWFNEKLISNFSRYMRAFIFAAVEAGQSGHPGGSSGKVEQLLALLLGENLAFDPLNPKNSGRDRLIWSAGHCTPALYAINSLIYGCLRKTGRQFSPAVVQPVFPEDLVRFRRMDGPQGHVESHYPLADMSTGPSGHGLSSAGGMAIAHKSCGLDTKVFVLMGDAETEEGMSYEARNVLSSTNSDNLIVSLDYNHFGIDGPIEEVVSSPYINHWIGMGWNVIEVNGHNTLELVYAYRLATIGFDNHQPTVVIAHTFKGKLYGTKENTAASHGSPAKHDEYVTIMKSLGFDIPGEAGQVIKDIEVVCQQITAEDDKYLATRLDIAAKKIKTESESVKQIVTALSNRPLVNPITIRRPAVLPPELIFKEGEKVATRKGSSAWFKWLMQQTAFFYAGAGDLSGSVLVNQAEGVYGIINQKNPYGRAIRFGIAEQNMAMMSAAMTQDILPGGFQPISVFGTYAVFTTMIGNCVRLALIGNHLNQKSKGFFIMLAAHDGPETGEDGPTHQGLYWLSLYSALPGIKVYKPFDANETVEMLFHALEKGEPIALSV
;
A
#
# COMPACT_ATOMS: atom_id res chain seq x y z
N MET A 1 16.60 33.99 6.40
CA MET A 1 15.22 33.92 5.85
C MET A 1 14.90 32.46 5.70
N PRO A 2 13.72 32.02 6.14
CA PRO A 2 13.31 30.63 6.00
C PRO A 2 13.29 30.22 4.52
N PHE A 3 13.54 28.93 4.25
CA PHE A 3 13.52 28.38 2.91
C PHE A 3 12.11 27.92 2.53
N ASN A 4 11.63 28.37 1.37
CA ASN A 4 10.50 27.75 0.67
C ASN A 4 11.02 26.79 -0.39
N LEU A 5 11.30 25.54 0.00
CA LEU A 5 11.89 24.55 -0.91
C LEU A 5 10.99 24.10 -2.07
N LEU A 6 9.73 24.55 -2.11
CA LEU A 6 8.86 24.33 -3.27
C LEU A 6 9.24 25.25 -4.45
N GLU A 7 10.04 26.29 -4.18
CA GLU A 7 10.64 27.14 -5.20
C GLU A 7 12.02 26.59 -5.63
N LYS A 8 12.21 26.40 -6.93
CA LYS A 8 13.49 25.91 -7.49
C LYS A 8 14.68 26.79 -7.08
N SER A 9 14.49 28.11 -7.05
CA SER A 9 15.52 29.08 -6.63
C SER A 9 15.96 28.87 -5.18
N ALA A 10 15.04 28.57 -4.27
CA ALA A 10 15.35 28.31 -2.88
C ALA A 10 16.08 26.98 -2.69
N LEU A 11 15.72 25.95 -3.46
CA LEU A 11 16.42 24.66 -3.45
C LEU A 11 17.87 24.78 -3.97
N GLU A 12 18.08 25.49 -5.09
CA GLU A 12 19.43 25.76 -5.61
C GLU A 12 20.25 26.61 -4.64
N LYS A 13 19.63 27.60 -3.99
CA LYS A 13 20.27 28.37 -2.94
C LYS A 13 20.69 27.48 -1.76
N LEU A 14 19.81 26.61 -1.27
CA LEU A 14 20.13 25.66 -0.20
C LEU A 14 21.29 24.75 -0.59
N LYS A 15 21.30 24.25 -1.83
CA LYS A 15 22.37 23.39 -2.34
C LYS A 15 23.74 24.08 -2.37
N ASN A 16 23.76 25.39 -2.66
CA ASN A 16 24.98 26.19 -2.63
C ASN A 16 25.43 26.55 -1.20
N GLU A 17 24.48 26.85 -0.31
CA GLU A 17 24.76 27.30 1.06
C GLU A 17 25.06 26.14 2.03
N GLN A 18 24.42 24.98 1.82
CA GLN A 18 24.46 23.80 2.71
C GLN A 18 24.57 22.49 1.90
N PRO A 19 25.67 22.30 1.13
CA PRO A 19 25.85 21.15 0.24
C PRO A 19 25.86 19.79 0.97
N GLU A 20 26.21 19.76 2.26
CA GLU A 20 26.20 18.56 3.10
C GLU A 20 24.82 17.91 3.21
N ARG A 21 23.74 18.70 3.04
CA ARG A 21 22.37 18.19 3.02
C ARG A 21 22.04 17.36 1.78
N PHE A 22 22.94 17.35 0.79
CA PHE A 22 22.81 16.64 -0.49
C PHE A 22 23.92 15.59 -0.70
N GLN A 23 24.74 15.32 0.32
CA GLN A 23 26.02 14.61 0.20
C GLN A 23 25.97 13.19 -0.40
N PHE A 24 24.82 12.52 -0.38
CA PHE A 24 24.68 11.17 -0.94
C PHE A 24 24.03 11.12 -2.32
N SER A 25 23.67 12.28 -2.90
CA SER A 25 23.10 12.35 -4.25
C SER A 25 24.10 11.84 -5.30
N ASN A 26 23.60 11.09 -6.27
CA ASN A 26 24.37 10.61 -7.41
C ASN A 26 23.59 10.80 -8.72
N PHE A 27 24.07 10.22 -9.83
CA PHE A 27 23.47 10.41 -11.14
C PHE A 27 22.04 9.84 -11.25
N ASN A 28 21.68 8.86 -10.42
CA ASN A 28 20.38 8.18 -10.44
C ASN A 28 19.50 8.47 -9.22
N THR A 29 20.07 8.85 -8.07
CA THR A 29 19.31 9.06 -6.82
C THR A 29 19.57 10.44 -6.23
N GLN A 30 18.53 11.05 -5.66
CA GLN A 30 18.64 12.27 -4.88
C GLN A 30 18.58 11.97 -3.37
N TYR A 31 19.36 12.72 -2.61
CA TYR A 31 19.33 12.77 -1.16
C TYR A 31 19.12 14.20 -0.68
N LEU A 32 18.25 14.39 0.32
CA LEU A 32 17.99 15.67 0.95
C LEU A 32 17.73 15.50 2.45
N ASN A 33 18.53 16.14 3.30
CA ASN A 33 18.26 16.20 4.73
C ASN A 33 17.62 17.54 5.13
N LEU A 34 16.36 17.50 5.58
CA LEU A 34 15.59 18.66 6.04
C LEU A 34 15.66 18.89 7.56
N GLN A 35 16.29 17.99 8.32
CA GLN A 35 16.32 18.09 9.77
C GLN A 35 16.88 19.42 10.23
N ASN A 36 16.14 20.08 11.12
CA ASN A 36 16.49 21.37 11.72
C ASN A 36 16.68 22.49 10.70
N LEU A 37 16.10 22.38 9.51
CA LEU A 37 16.10 23.45 8.52
C LEU A 37 14.99 24.46 8.82
N GLU A 38 15.33 25.75 8.79
CA GLU A 38 14.35 26.82 8.94
C GLU A 38 13.50 26.92 7.67
N LEU A 39 12.27 26.42 7.71
CA LEU A 39 11.35 26.34 6.58
C LEU A 39 10.26 27.42 6.65
N GLU A 40 9.84 27.91 5.50
CA GLU A 40 8.77 28.92 5.44
C GLU A 40 7.43 28.27 5.76
N LYS A 41 6.69 28.84 6.72
CA LYS A 41 5.35 28.36 7.08
C LYS A 41 4.34 28.86 6.05
N PRO A 42 3.62 27.98 5.32
CA PRO A 42 2.57 28.42 4.42
C PRO A 42 1.41 29.02 5.23
N GLU A 43 0.61 29.91 4.61
CA GLU A 43 -0.45 30.68 5.28
C GLU A 43 -1.45 29.82 6.07
N TRP A 44 -1.78 28.62 5.56
CA TRP A 44 -2.71 27.70 6.21
C TRP A 44 -2.12 26.98 7.43
N PHE A 45 -0.79 27.00 7.61
CA PHE A 45 -0.10 26.23 8.65
C PHE A 45 -0.30 26.87 10.02
N ASN A 46 -1.13 26.23 10.85
CA ASN A 46 -1.39 26.68 12.21
C ASN A 46 -0.80 25.66 13.19
N GLU A 47 0.35 26.01 13.74
CA GLU A 47 1.12 25.14 14.64
C GLU A 47 0.34 24.75 15.90
N LYS A 48 -0.46 25.67 16.45
CA LYS A 48 -1.30 25.42 17.63
C LYS A 48 -2.37 24.37 17.32
N LEU A 49 -3.12 24.53 16.23
CA LEU A 49 -4.18 23.58 15.85
C LEU A 49 -3.62 22.21 15.47
N ILE A 50 -2.49 22.18 14.75
CA ILE A 50 -1.79 20.93 14.42
C ILE A 50 -1.34 20.20 15.69
N SER A 51 -0.79 20.94 16.66
CA SER A 51 -0.41 20.40 17.98
C SER A 51 -1.62 19.85 18.75
N ASN A 52 -2.77 20.53 18.70
CA ASN A 52 -4.02 20.02 19.26
C ASN A 52 -4.41 18.67 18.65
N PHE A 53 -4.40 18.53 17.32
CA PHE A 53 -4.72 17.25 16.67
C PHE A 53 -3.74 16.14 17.06
N SER A 54 -2.45 16.45 17.16
CA SER A 54 -1.44 15.52 17.65
C SER A 54 -1.77 14.99 19.05
N ARG A 55 -2.29 15.86 19.92
CA ARG A 55 -2.70 15.53 21.29
C ARG A 55 -3.98 14.69 21.31
N TYR A 56 -4.99 15.08 20.55
CA TYR A 56 -6.26 14.32 20.43
C TYR A 56 -6.02 12.91 19.88
N MET A 57 -5.20 12.78 18.82
CA MET A 57 -4.88 11.47 18.24
C MET A 57 -4.21 10.53 19.24
N ARG A 58 -3.23 11.04 20.00
CA ARG A 58 -2.56 10.22 21.03
C ARG A 58 -3.51 9.80 22.14
N ALA A 59 -4.39 10.69 22.58
CA ALA A 59 -5.42 10.36 23.55
C ALA A 59 -6.37 9.26 23.05
N PHE A 60 -6.81 9.34 21.79
CA PHE A 60 -7.61 8.29 21.16
C PHE A 60 -6.86 6.96 20.99
N ILE A 61 -5.58 7.00 20.60
CA ILE A 61 -4.72 5.81 20.52
C ILE A 61 -4.66 5.11 21.88
N PHE A 62 -4.36 5.85 22.94
CA PHE A 62 -4.18 5.28 24.27
C PHE A 62 -5.51 4.81 24.88
N ALA A 63 -6.61 5.53 24.66
CA ALA A 63 -7.94 5.11 25.08
C ALA A 63 -8.39 3.83 24.35
N ALA A 64 -8.16 3.72 23.03
CA ALA A 64 -8.50 2.50 22.28
C ALA A 64 -7.73 1.27 22.81
N VAL A 65 -6.42 1.43 23.09
CA VAL A 65 -5.59 0.35 23.66
C VAL A 65 -6.03 -0.01 25.08
N GLU A 66 -6.41 0.97 25.90
CA GLU A 66 -6.97 0.75 27.24
C GLU A 66 -8.30 -0.03 27.17
N ALA A 67 -9.21 0.33 26.26
CA ALA A 67 -10.48 -0.38 26.11
C ALA A 67 -10.29 -1.83 25.61
N GLY A 68 -9.34 -2.03 24.70
CA GLY A 68 -9.00 -3.35 24.18
C GLY A 68 -8.21 -4.21 25.18
N GLN A 69 -7.47 -3.59 26.11
CA GLN A 69 -6.36 -4.21 26.85
C GLN A 69 -5.43 -5.00 25.90
N SER A 70 -5.30 -4.50 24.68
CA SER A 70 -4.58 -5.11 23.56
C SER A 70 -4.41 -4.06 22.47
N GLY A 71 -3.26 -4.03 21.79
CA GLY A 71 -3.00 -3.12 20.69
C GLY A 71 -1.55 -2.66 20.64
N HIS A 72 -1.23 -1.83 19.65
CA HIS A 72 0.15 -1.39 19.38
C HIS A 72 0.31 0.13 19.52
N PRO A 73 0.39 0.65 20.76
CA PRO A 73 0.43 2.09 21.02
C PRO A 73 1.75 2.72 20.55
N GLY A 74 2.87 1.99 20.61
CA GLY A 74 4.21 2.52 20.33
C GLY A 74 4.39 3.06 18.92
N GLY A 75 4.22 2.19 17.92
CA GLY A 75 4.31 2.59 16.51
C GLY A 75 3.18 3.52 16.09
N SER A 76 2.00 3.43 16.72
CA SER A 76 0.87 4.31 16.44
C SER A 76 1.13 5.75 16.91
N SER A 77 1.62 5.96 18.13
CA SER A 77 1.82 7.31 18.66
C SER A 77 3.05 8.01 18.06
N GLY A 78 4.04 7.25 17.58
CA GLY A 78 5.20 7.77 16.86
C GLY A 78 4.86 8.36 15.48
N LYS A 79 3.87 7.79 14.79
CA LYS A 79 3.46 8.17 13.42
C LYS A 79 2.42 9.28 13.32
N VAL A 80 2.00 9.87 14.44
CA VAL A 80 0.90 10.86 14.46
C VAL A 80 1.19 12.06 13.57
N GLU A 81 2.38 12.64 13.66
CA GLU A 81 2.74 13.80 12.82
C GLU A 81 2.85 13.45 11.33
N GLN A 82 3.29 12.23 10.97
CA GLN A 82 3.31 11.75 9.58
C GLN A 82 1.89 11.73 8.99
N LEU A 83 0.91 11.21 9.73
CA LEU A 83 -0.50 11.18 9.31
C LEU A 83 -1.10 12.58 9.16
N LEU A 84 -0.83 13.47 10.12
CA LEU A 84 -1.30 14.85 10.07
C LEU A 84 -0.67 15.62 8.91
N ALA A 85 0.62 15.43 8.63
CA ALA A 85 1.29 16.04 7.49
C ALA A 85 0.75 15.53 6.14
N LEU A 86 0.39 14.24 6.04
CA LEU A 86 -0.27 13.70 4.84
C LEU A 86 -1.65 14.33 4.62
N LEU A 87 -2.49 14.33 5.67
CA LEU A 87 -3.88 14.77 5.59
C LEU A 87 -4.03 16.28 5.48
N LEU A 88 -3.34 17.04 6.35
CA LEU A 88 -3.48 18.49 6.45
C LEU A 88 -2.57 19.22 5.45
N GLY A 89 -1.50 18.59 4.98
CA GLY A 89 -0.44 19.21 4.17
C GLY A 89 -0.72 19.36 2.68
N GLU A 90 -1.93 19.03 2.21
CA GLU A 90 -2.26 18.86 0.78
C GLU A 90 -1.38 17.79 0.09
N ASN A 91 -0.90 16.80 0.83
CA ASN A 91 -0.04 15.75 0.27
C ASN A 91 -0.84 14.56 -0.26
N LEU A 92 -2.05 14.34 0.27
CA LEU A 92 -2.93 13.24 -0.11
C LEU A 92 -4.22 13.80 -0.73
N ALA A 93 -4.48 13.49 -2.00
CA ALA A 93 -5.80 13.68 -2.59
C ALA A 93 -6.76 12.65 -1.99
N PHE A 94 -7.69 13.11 -1.14
CA PHE A 94 -8.57 12.24 -0.36
C PHE A 94 -9.88 12.95 -0.03
N ASP A 95 -10.99 12.24 -0.22
CA ASP A 95 -12.33 12.70 0.15
C ASP A 95 -12.90 11.73 1.20
N PRO A 96 -13.10 12.17 2.46
CA PRO A 96 -13.66 11.31 3.50
C PRO A 96 -15.15 10.98 3.30
N LEU A 97 -15.86 11.71 2.44
CA LEU A 97 -17.24 11.41 2.06
C LEU A 97 -17.30 10.40 0.91
N ASN A 98 -16.22 10.21 0.16
CA ASN A 98 -16.04 9.13 -0.81
C ASN A 98 -14.63 8.51 -0.68
N PRO A 99 -14.36 7.79 0.42
CA PRO A 99 -13.00 7.38 0.80
C PRO A 99 -12.44 6.26 -0.08
N LYS A 100 -13.19 5.78 -1.08
CA LYS A 100 -12.76 4.79 -2.07
C LYS A 100 -12.90 5.31 -3.51
N ASN A 101 -12.95 6.64 -3.69
CA ASN A 101 -12.95 7.27 -5.00
C ASN A 101 -11.78 6.74 -5.86
N SER A 102 -12.04 6.32 -7.09
CA SER A 102 -11.03 5.75 -8.00
C SER A 102 -9.90 6.72 -8.34
N GLY A 103 -10.19 8.03 -8.43
CA GLY A 103 -9.24 9.08 -8.81
C GLY A 103 -8.41 9.68 -7.67
N ARG A 104 -8.55 9.18 -6.44
CA ARG A 104 -7.81 9.69 -5.27
C ARG A 104 -6.40 9.09 -5.15
N ASP A 105 -5.57 9.60 -4.25
CA ASP A 105 -4.29 8.97 -3.91
C ASP A 105 -4.47 7.75 -2.99
N ARG A 106 -3.60 6.75 -3.11
CA ARG A 106 -3.66 5.52 -2.30
C ARG A 106 -2.81 5.64 -1.03
N LEU A 107 -3.26 5.00 0.06
CA LEU A 107 -2.55 4.90 1.33
C LEU A 107 -2.54 3.45 1.82
N ILE A 108 -1.36 2.85 1.85
CA ILE A 108 -1.13 1.49 2.33
C ILE A 108 -0.42 1.57 3.68
N TRP A 109 -0.91 0.80 4.64
CA TRP A 109 -0.29 0.66 5.95
C TRP A 109 0.55 -0.61 5.99
N SER A 110 1.83 -0.49 5.67
CA SER A 110 2.78 -1.60 5.77
C SER A 110 2.98 -2.01 7.23
N ALA A 111 3.05 -1.03 8.13
CA ALA A 111 2.91 -1.23 9.57
C ALA A 111 1.45 -1.51 9.96
N GLY A 112 0.87 -2.61 9.46
CA GLY A 112 -0.55 -2.96 9.59
C GLY A 112 -1.04 -3.17 11.02
N HIS A 113 -0.13 -3.33 11.98
CA HIS A 113 -0.45 -3.44 13.40
C HIS A 113 -0.75 -2.08 14.08
N CYS A 114 -0.36 -0.96 13.43
CA CYS A 114 -0.54 0.41 13.93
C CYS A 114 -1.98 0.94 13.76
N THR A 115 -2.99 0.06 13.79
CA THR A 115 -4.41 0.44 13.65
C THR A 115 -4.93 1.42 14.69
N PRO A 116 -4.42 1.52 15.94
CA PRO A 116 -4.83 2.59 16.84
C PRO A 116 -4.66 3.98 16.21
N ALA A 117 -3.59 4.22 15.45
CA ALA A 117 -3.39 5.49 14.75
C ALA A 117 -4.36 5.68 13.57
N LEU A 118 -4.62 4.62 12.79
CA LEU A 118 -5.63 4.64 11.72
C LEU A 118 -7.01 5.00 12.27
N TYR A 119 -7.39 4.44 13.41
CA TYR A 119 -8.70 4.68 14.00
C TYR A 119 -8.79 6.00 14.74
N ALA A 120 -7.70 6.49 15.32
CA ALA A 120 -7.63 7.84 15.88
C ALA A 120 -7.83 8.92 14.81
N ILE A 121 -7.17 8.79 13.64
CA ILE A 121 -7.38 9.76 12.55
C ILE A 121 -8.78 9.67 11.95
N ASN A 122 -9.32 8.46 11.78
CA ASN A 122 -10.70 8.27 11.34
C ASN A 122 -11.70 8.87 12.35
N SER A 123 -11.49 8.68 13.66
CA SER A 123 -12.34 9.23 14.71
C SER A 123 -12.36 10.76 14.70
N LEU A 124 -11.21 11.41 14.47
CA LEU A 124 -11.15 12.85 14.27
C LEU A 124 -11.93 13.30 13.03
N ILE A 125 -11.68 12.66 11.89
CA ILE A 125 -12.34 13.00 10.62
C ILE A 125 -13.86 12.85 10.75
N TYR A 126 -14.35 11.67 11.12
CA TYR A 126 -15.78 11.37 11.12
C TYR A 126 -16.52 12.05 12.28
N GLY A 127 -15.85 12.26 13.42
CA GLY A 127 -16.35 13.12 14.51
C GLY A 127 -16.58 14.56 14.04
N CYS A 128 -15.57 15.16 13.39
CA CYS A 128 -15.65 16.51 12.82
C CYS A 128 -16.74 16.62 11.75
N LEU A 129 -16.80 15.69 10.80
CA LEU A 129 -17.81 15.69 9.73
C LEU A 129 -19.23 15.56 10.27
N ARG A 130 -19.44 14.74 11.32
CA ARG A 130 -20.72 14.62 12.00
C ARG A 130 -21.13 15.92 12.68
N LYS A 131 -20.22 16.54 13.44
CA LYS A 131 -20.47 17.83 14.15
C LYS A 131 -20.75 18.98 13.17
N THR A 132 -20.08 18.99 12.02
CA THR A 132 -20.25 20.02 10.97
C THR A 132 -21.45 19.74 10.05
N GLY A 133 -22.25 18.71 10.33
CA GLY A 133 -23.51 18.43 9.62
C GLY A 133 -23.33 17.85 8.22
N ARG A 134 -22.18 17.25 7.91
CA ARG A 134 -21.92 16.66 6.59
C ARG A 134 -22.63 15.32 6.44
N GLN A 135 -23.23 15.10 5.27
CA GLN A 135 -23.89 13.83 4.94
C GLN A 135 -22.87 12.82 4.40
N PHE A 136 -22.88 11.61 4.96
CA PHE A 136 -22.03 10.51 4.50
C PHE A 136 -22.63 9.83 3.28
N SER A 137 -21.81 9.58 2.26
CA SER A 137 -22.25 8.80 1.11
C SER A 137 -22.25 7.30 1.43
N PRO A 138 -23.01 6.48 0.67
CA PRO A 138 -22.93 5.01 0.76
C PRO A 138 -21.55 4.42 0.39
N ALA A 139 -20.61 5.23 -0.10
CA ALA A 139 -19.23 4.81 -0.34
C ALA A 139 -18.38 4.77 0.93
N VAL A 140 -18.83 5.43 2.01
CA VAL A 140 -18.18 5.35 3.32
C VAL A 140 -18.54 4.03 3.98
N VAL A 141 -17.61 3.07 3.91
CA VAL A 141 -17.75 1.77 4.57
C VAL A 141 -16.98 1.82 5.89
N GLN A 142 -17.63 1.43 6.98
CA GLN A 142 -17.03 1.39 8.34
C GLN A 142 -16.35 2.72 8.76
N PRO A 143 -17.07 3.86 8.76
CA PRO A 143 -16.55 5.06 9.42
C PRO A 143 -16.32 4.75 10.90
N VAL A 144 -15.17 5.16 11.43
CA VAL A 144 -14.86 4.98 12.86
C VAL A 144 -15.10 6.31 13.55
N PHE A 145 -16.02 6.35 14.50
CA PHE A 145 -16.28 7.49 15.35
C PHE A 145 -15.56 7.35 16.70
N PRO A 146 -15.38 8.45 17.46
CA PRO A 146 -14.71 8.38 18.75
C PRO A 146 -15.29 7.31 19.69
N GLU A 147 -16.62 7.20 19.77
CA GLU A 147 -17.29 6.21 20.61
C GLU A 147 -17.03 4.76 20.21
N ASP A 148 -16.67 4.49 18.95
CA ASP A 148 -16.37 3.13 18.48
C ASP A 148 -15.03 2.60 19.01
N LEU A 149 -14.13 3.50 19.44
CA LEU A 149 -12.82 3.13 19.99
C LEU A 149 -12.93 2.29 21.25
N VAL A 150 -14.03 2.40 22.00
CA VAL A 150 -14.29 1.55 23.18
C VAL A 150 -14.45 0.06 22.82
N ARG A 151 -14.77 -0.24 21.55
CA ARG A 151 -14.91 -1.61 21.02
C ARG A 151 -13.67 -2.07 20.25
N PHE A 152 -12.54 -1.38 20.34
CA PHE A 152 -11.31 -1.79 19.65
C PHE A 152 -10.95 -3.26 19.95
N ARG A 153 -10.67 -4.03 18.90
CA ARG A 153 -10.38 -5.47 18.91
C ARG A 153 -11.52 -6.35 19.47
N ARG A 154 -12.76 -5.90 19.34
CA ARG A 154 -13.97 -6.70 19.59
C ARG A 154 -14.65 -7.09 18.26
N MET A 155 -15.53 -8.09 18.31
CA MET A 155 -16.14 -8.72 17.11
C MET A 155 -16.83 -7.70 16.18
N ASP A 156 -17.43 -6.66 16.75
CA ASP A 156 -18.21 -5.61 16.08
C ASP A 156 -17.53 -4.24 16.14
N GLY A 157 -16.23 -4.21 16.45
CA GLY A 157 -15.47 -2.99 16.62
C GLY A 157 -14.33 -2.82 15.61
N PRO A 158 -13.54 -1.74 15.75
CA PRO A 158 -12.35 -1.55 14.94
C PRO A 158 -11.32 -2.67 15.17
N GLN A 159 -10.72 -3.18 14.08
CA GLN A 159 -9.94 -4.43 14.07
C GLN A 159 -8.47 -4.31 14.49
N GLY A 160 -7.87 -5.45 14.85
CA GLY A 160 -6.50 -5.47 15.37
C GLY A 160 -5.40 -5.17 14.35
N HIS A 161 -5.69 -5.35 13.06
CA HIS A 161 -4.82 -5.06 11.92
C HIS A 161 -5.62 -4.37 10.82
N VAL A 162 -4.93 -3.73 9.89
CA VAL A 162 -5.56 -2.93 8.84
C VAL A 162 -6.35 -3.81 7.88
N GLU A 163 -7.60 -3.43 7.65
CA GLU A 163 -8.49 -4.05 6.66
C GLU A 163 -8.89 -3.02 5.59
N SER A 164 -8.88 -3.44 4.32
CA SER A 164 -8.97 -2.53 3.16
C SER A 164 -10.34 -1.86 2.97
N HIS A 165 -11.37 -2.25 3.72
CA HIS A 165 -12.67 -1.58 3.65
C HIS A 165 -12.70 -0.26 4.45
N TYR A 166 -11.79 -0.07 5.40
CA TYR A 166 -11.73 1.17 6.18
C TYR A 166 -11.29 2.36 5.32
N PRO A 167 -11.77 3.59 5.61
CA PRO A 167 -11.21 4.81 5.02
C PRO A 167 -9.73 4.95 5.39
N LEU A 168 -8.93 5.50 4.47
CA LEU A 168 -7.46 5.63 4.58
C LEU A 168 -6.68 4.29 4.64
N ALA A 169 -7.29 3.18 4.21
CA ALA A 169 -6.64 1.87 4.13
C ALA A 169 -6.92 1.18 2.78
N ASP A 170 -5.95 1.13 1.87
CA ASP A 170 -6.17 0.57 0.52
C ASP A 170 -5.87 -0.92 0.38
N MET A 171 -5.13 -1.49 1.33
CA MET A 171 -4.79 -2.91 1.35
C MET A 171 -4.98 -3.47 2.75
N SER A 172 -5.43 -4.71 2.84
CA SER A 172 -5.44 -5.44 4.12
C SER A 172 -4.02 -5.91 4.42
N THR A 173 -3.50 -5.58 5.59
CA THR A 173 -2.10 -5.85 5.97
C THR A 173 -2.04 -6.37 7.41
N GLY A 174 -0.83 -6.57 7.93
CA GLY A 174 -0.59 -7.15 9.25
C GLY A 174 0.67 -8.00 9.22
N PRO A 175 0.77 -8.98 8.31
CA PRO A 175 2.05 -9.60 7.98
C PRO A 175 3.02 -8.55 7.44
N SER A 176 4.15 -8.37 8.11
CA SER A 176 5.20 -7.41 7.70
C SER A 176 5.72 -7.71 6.29
N GLY A 177 6.28 -6.69 5.63
CA GLY A 177 6.85 -6.78 4.28
C GLY A 177 5.83 -6.71 3.15
N HIS A 178 4.55 -7.01 3.40
CA HIS A 178 3.54 -7.13 2.34
C HIS A 178 3.08 -5.78 1.78
N GLY A 179 3.10 -4.73 2.61
CA GLY A 179 2.52 -3.44 2.23
C GLY A 179 3.34 -2.73 1.15
N LEU A 180 4.68 -2.77 1.20
CA LEU A 180 5.53 -2.16 0.17
C LEU A 180 5.32 -2.82 -1.21
N SER A 181 5.30 -4.16 -1.27
CA SER A 181 4.99 -4.88 -2.50
C SER A 181 3.57 -4.58 -2.99
N SER A 182 2.59 -4.57 -2.10
CA SER A 182 1.20 -4.26 -2.47
C SER A 182 1.07 -2.86 -3.08
N ALA A 183 1.70 -1.88 -2.44
CA ALA A 183 1.75 -0.50 -2.92
C ALA A 183 2.48 -0.40 -4.26
N GLY A 184 3.56 -1.15 -4.45
CA GLY A 184 4.28 -1.25 -5.72
C GLY A 184 3.38 -1.70 -6.87
N GLY A 185 2.56 -2.73 -6.64
CA GLY A 185 1.56 -3.19 -7.61
C GLY A 185 0.56 -2.10 -8.01
N MET A 186 -0.01 -1.40 -7.02
CA MET A 186 -0.94 -0.29 -7.25
C MET A 186 -0.26 0.88 -7.98
N ALA A 187 0.96 1.25 -7.56
CA ALA A 187 1.71 2.35 -8.16
C ALA A 187 1.96 2.09 -9.66
N ILE A 188 2.37 0.87 -10.01
CA ILE A 188 2.56 0.44 -11.40
C ILE A 188 1.25 0.46 -12.18
N ALA A 189 0.15 -0.04 -11.60
CA ALA A 189 -1.15 -0.06 -12.27
C ALA A 189 -1.61 1.35 -12.67
N HIS A 190 -1.54 2.31 -11.74
CA HIS A 190 -1.90 3.70 -12.01
C HIS A 190 -0.95 4.38 -12.99
N LYS A 191 0.36 4.32 -12.74
CA LYS A 191 1.38 5.00 -13.57
C LYS A 191 1.37 4.47 -15.00
N SER A 192 1.24 3.16 -15.19
CA SER A 192 1.19 2.52 -16.52
C SER A 192 -0.11 2.80 -17.29
N CYS A 193 -1.08 3.47 -16.66
CA CYS A 193 -2.28 4.03 -17.29
C CYS A 193 -2.22 5.55 -17.48
N GLY A 194 -1.08 6.18 -17.20
CA GLY A 194 -0.89 7.64 -17.37
C GLY A 194 -1.53 8.49 -16.28
N LEU A 195 -1.98 7.87 -15.19
CA LEU A 195 -2.51 8.57 -14.03
C LEU A 195 -1.35 9.12 -13.18
N ASP A 196 -1.56 10.27 -12.57
CA ASP A 196 -0.62 10.92 -11.66
C ASP A 196 -0.89 10.59 -10.18
N THR A 197 -1.77 9.62 -9.94
CA THR A 197 -2.10 9.07 -8.63
C THR A 197 -0.83 8.72 -7.86
N LYS A 198 -0.73 9.27 -6.65
CA LYS A 198 0.34 8.94 -5.70
C LYS A 198 -0.09 7.76 -4.84
N VAL A 199 0.88 6.92 -4.53
CA VAL A 199 0.70 5.77 -3.65
C VAL A 199 1.63 5.96 -2.46
N PHE A 200 1.04 6.22 -1.29
CA PHE A 200 1.75 6.39 -0.04
C PHE A 200 1.81 5.08 0.74
N VAL A 201 2.95 4.83 1.38
CA VAL A 201 3.15 3.67 2.25
C VAL A 201 3.59 4.14 3.63
N LEU A 202 2.79 3.84 4.66
CA LEU A 202 3.18 4.03 6.06
C LEU A 202 3.89 2.77 6.55
N MET A 203 5.18 2.90 6.83
CA MET A 203 6.05 1.76 7.10
C MET A 203 6.88 1.99 8.36
N GLY A 204 7.30 0.91 9.02
CA GLY A 204 8.28 0.94 10.10
C GLY A 204 9.66 0.52 9.59
N ASP A 205 10.70 0.87 10.32
CA ASP A 205 12.07 0.54 10.01
C ASP A 205 12.42 -0.95 10.01
N ALA A 206 11.90 -1.71 10.99
CA ALA A 206 12.04 -3.16 11.08
C ALA A 206 11.50 -3.90 9.84
N GLU A 207 10.64 -3.28 9.03
CA GLU A 207 10.16 -3.89 7.79
C GLU A 207 11.27 -4.08 6.75
N THR A 208 12.40 -3.37 6.89
CA THR A 208 13.58 -3.59 6.04
C THR A 208 14.26 -4.94 6.27
N GLU A 209 13.95 -5.65 7.37
CA GLU A 209 14.40 -7.01 7.69
C GLU A 209 13.69 -8.07 6.82
N GLU A 210 12.46 -7.80 6.40
CA GLU A 210 11.67 -8.75 5.59
C GLU A 210 12.25 -8.90 4.18
N GLY A 211 12.52 -10.14 3.76
CA GLY A 211 13.11 -10.43 2.44
C GLY A 211 12.27 -9.89 1.28
N MET A 212 10.95 -9.96 1.38
CA MET A 212 10.06 -9.41 0.35
C MET A 212 10.16 -7.88 0.21
N SER A 213 10.48 -7.14 1.29
CA SER A 213 10.67 -5.69 1.18
C SER A 213 11.97 -5.35 0.46
N TYR A 214 13.01 -6.19 0.59
CA TYR A 214 14.24 -6.09 -0.22
C TYR A 214 13.91 -6.31 -1.71
N GLU A 215 13.20 -7.39 -2.02
CA GLU A 215 12.76 -7.70 -3.39
C GLU A 215 11.96 -6.55 -4.01
N ALA A 216 11.02 -5.97 -3.26
CA ALA A 216 10.20 -4.85 -3.70
C ALA A 216 11.06 -3.62 -4.03
N ARG A 217 11.96 -3.21 -3.13
CA ARG A 217 12.84 -2.05 -3.34
C ARG A 217 13.70 -2.19 -4.59
N ASN A 218 14.18 -3.40 -4.86
CA ASN A 218 14.99 -3.69 -6.05
C ASN A 218 14.18 -3.59 -7.35
N VAL A 219 12.96 -4.15 -7.39
CA VAL A 219 12.12 -4.10 -8.58
C VAL A 219 11.63 -2.67 -8.86
N LEU A 220 11.23 -1.94 -7.82
CA LEU A 220 10.55 -0.64 -7.96
C LEU A 220 11.42 0.50 -8.52
N SER A 221 12.75 0.40 -8.38
CA SER A 221 13.69 1.34 -9.03
C SER A 221 13.83 1.10 -10.54
N SER A 222 13.41 -0.06 -11.04
CA SER A 222 13.44 -0.42 -12.46
C SER A 222 12.11 -0.19 -13.20
N THR A 223 11.02 0.06 -12.47
CA THR A 223 9.65 0.13 -13.01
C THR A 223 9.08 1.55 -13.18
N ASN A 224 9.92 2.59 -13.09
CA ASN A 224 9.49 4.00 -13.20
C ASN A 224 8.39 4.36 -12.18
N SER A 225 8.56 3.91 -10.94
CA SER A 225 7.57 4.06 -9.87
C SER A 225 7.75 5.35 -9.06
N ASP A 226 8.03 6.48 -9.72
CA ASP A 226 8.17 7.81 -9.10
C ASP A 226 6.90 8.35 -8.42
N ASN A 227 5.77 7.66 -8.58
CA ASN A 227 4.52 7.93 -7.89
C ASN A 227 4.37 7.16 -6.57
N LEU A 228 5.33 6.29 -6.22
CA LEU A 228 5.39 5.59 -4.94
C LEU A 228 6.22 6.39 -3.94
N ILE A 229 5.61 6.69 -2.79
CA ILE A 229 6.21 7.48 -1.71
C ILE A 229 6.10 6.70 -0.41
N VAL A 230 7.25 6.35 0.16
CA VAL A 230 7.31 5.69 1.46
C VAL A 230 7.45 6.75 2.54
N SER A 231 6.56 6.72 3.53
CA SER A 231 6.70 7.43 4.79
C SER A 231 7.19 6.42 5.84
N LEU A 232 8.49 6.47 6.12
CA LEU A 232 9.19 5.51 6.95
C LEU A 232 9.35 6.07 8.35
N ASP A 233 8.77 5.39 9.34
CA ASP A 233 8.97 5.65 10.75
C ASP A 233 10.25 4.98 11.24
N TYR A 234 11.32 5.76 11.31
CA TYR A 234 12.64 5.34 11.80
C TYR A 234 12.69 5.64 13.30
N ASN A 235 12.31 4.64 14.09
CA ASN A 235 12.15 4.74 15.54
C ASN A 235 13.10 3.82 16.31
N HIS A 236 13.94 3.08 15.58
CA HIS A 236 15.00 2.18 16.04
C HIS A 236 14.53 0.89 16.71
N PHE A 237 13.25 0.50 16.67
CA PHE A 237 12.79 -0.67 17.42
C PHE A 237 11.87 -1.63 16.65
N GLY A 238 12.28 -2.90 16.64
CA GLY A 238 11.41 -4.06 16.38
C GLY A 238 10.57 -4.46 17.61
N ILE A 239 10.13 -5.71 17.66
CA ILE A 239 9.48 -6.29 18.86
C ILE A 239 10.52 -6.61 19.92
N ASP A 240 11.58 -7.33 19.51
CA ASP A 240 12.55 -7.93 20.43
C ASP A 240 13.57 -6.93 20.97
N GLY A 241 13.70 -5.75 20.34
CA GLY A 241 14.69 -4.78 20.75
C GLY A 241 15.01 -3.75 19.67
N PRO A 242 16.17 -3.10 19.79
CA PRO A 242 16.72 -2.24 18.76
C PRO A 242 16.87 -2.97 17.42
N ILE A 243 16.51 -2.32 16.31
CA ILE A 243 16.64 -2.92 14.97
C ILE A 243 18.11 -3.16 14.60
N GLU A 244 19.04 -2.41 15.18
CA GLU A 244 20.47 -2.47 14.88
C GLU A 244 21.11 -3.81 15.28
N GLU A 245 20.43 -4.61 16.10
CA GLU A 245 20.83 -5.99 16.41
C GLU A 245 20.68 -6.92 15.19
N VAL A 246 19.81 -6.57 14.23
CA VAL A 246 19.54 -7.31 12.99
C VAL A 246 20.06 -6.56 11.77
N VAL A 247 19.87 -5.23 11.73
CA VAL A 247 20.26 -4.33 10.63
C VAL A 247 21.48 -3.51 11.06
N SER A 248 22.68 -4.07 10.91
CA SER A 248 23.92 -3.45 11.39
C SER A 248 24.56 -2.45 10.42
N SER A 249 24.14 -2.44 9.15
CA SER A 249 24.65 -1.46 8.16
C SER A 249 23.99 -0.10 8.33
N PRO A 250 24.64 1.01 7.90
CA PRO A 250 24.02 2.32 7.90
C PRO A 250 22.66 2.29 7.21
N TYR A 251 21.61 2.64 7.94
CA TYR A 251 20.23 2.39 7.52
C TYR A 251 19.88 2.98 6.15
N ILE A 252 20.42 4.16 5.84
CA ILE A 252 20.23 4.83 4.54
C ILE A 252 20.69 3.97 3.35
N ASN A 253 21.70 3.10 3.51
CA ASN A 253 22.22 2.25 2.44
C ASN A 253 21.18 1.25 1.95
N HIS A 254 20.20 0.88 2.79
CA HIS A 254 19.09 0.01 2.43
C HIS A 254 18.05 0.67 1.50
N TRP A 255 18.24 1.95 1.19
CA TRP A 255 17.38 2.74 0.31
C TRP A 255 18.16 3.33 -0.84
N ILE A 256 19.16 4.16 -0.53
CA ILE A 256 19.90 4.88 -1.56
C ILE A 256 20.73 3.94 -2.44
N GLY A 257 21.28 2.86 -1.84
CA GLY A 257 22.01 1.82 -2.57
C GLY A 257 21.14 1.02 -3.53
N MET A 258 19.80 1.07 -3.37
CA MET A 258 18.82 0.37 -4.21
C MET A 258 18.19 1.29 -5.28
N GLY A 259 18.69 2.52 -5.44
CA GLY A 259 18.21 3.45 -6.45
C GLY A 259 17.04 4.34 -6.00
N TRP A 260 16.75 4.44 -4.70
CA TRP A 260 15.66 5.27 -4.18
C TRP A 260 16.12 6.71 -3.92
N ASN A 261 15.22 7.67 -4.16
CA ASN A 261 15.36 9.02 -3.61
C ASN A 261 15.11 8.99 -2.10
N VAL A 262 15.89 9.76 -1.35
CA VAL A 262 15.81 9.80 0.12
C VAL A 262 15.62 11.24 0.59
N ILE A 263 14.61 11.46 1.44
CA ILE A 263 14.45 12.71 2.19
C ILE A 263 14.45 12.37 3.68
N GLU A 264 15.35 12.97 4.46
CA GLU A 264 15.37 12.78 5.92
C GLU A 264 14.74 13.98 6.63
N VAL A 265 13.91 13.69 7.64
CA VAL A 265 13.19 14.71 8.43
C VAL A 265 13.20 14.36 9.91
N ASN A 266 12.99 15.36 10.77
CA ASN A 266 12.55 15.13 12.12
C ASN A 266 11.07 14.69 12.04
N GLY A 267 10.80 13.43 12.35
CA GLY A 267 9.47 12.83 12.24
C GLY A 267 8.44 13.38 13.22
N HIS A 268 8.85 14.26 14.15
CA HIS A 268 7.96 15.01 15.03
C HIS A 268 7.81 16.49 14.64
N ASN A 269 8.43 16.91 13.53
CA ASN A 269 8.23 18.23 12.95
C ASN A 269 7.27 18.14 11.75
N THR A 270 6.00 18.51 11.97
CA THR A 270 4.98 18.45 10.92
C THR A 270 5.30 19.34 9.72
N LEU A 271 6.01 20.46 9.89
CA LEU A 271 6.37 21.34 8.76
C LEU A 271 7.41 20.68 7.85
N GLU A 272 8.45 20.07 8.43
CA GLU A 272 9.45 19.31 7.65
C GLU A 272 8.79 18.15 6.88
N LEU A 273 7.90 17.39 7.54
CA LEU A 273 7.12 16.33 6.91
C LEU A 273 6.26 16.84 5.75
N VAL A 274 5.58 17.98 5.91
CA VAL A 274 4.79 18.61 4.85
C VAL A 274 5.67 18.94 3.64
N TYR A 275 6.84 19.55 3.84
CA TYR A 275 7.76 19.84 2.74
C TYR A 275 8.29 18.56 2.09
N ALA A 276 8.69 17.56 2.88
CA ALA A 276 9.22 16.30 2.36
C ALA A 276 8.21 15.58 1.47
N TYR A 277 6.96 15.44 1.91
CA TYR A 277 5.93 14.80 1.09
C TYR A 277 5.57 15.61 -0.16
N ARG A 278 5.57 16.95 -0.09
CA ARG A 278 5.35 17.80 -1.28
C ARG A 278 6.48 17.63 -2.29
N LEU A 279 7.73 17.65 -1.83
CA LEU A 279 8.90 17.42 -2.68
C LEU A 279 8.88 16.02 -3.30
N ALA A 280 8.58 14.98 -2.52
CA ALA A 280 8.41 13.62 -3.02
C ALA A 280 7.28 13.49 -4.05
N THR A 281 6.17 14.23 -3.86
CA THR A 281 5.03 14.28 -4.78
C THR A 281 5.38 14.97 -6.10
N ILE A 282 6.12 16.08 -6.04
CA ILE A 282 6.67 16.78 -7.21
C ILE A 282 7.66 15.87 -7.95
N GLY A 283 8.47 15.12 -7.19
CA GLY A 283 9.51 14.24 -7.71
C GLY A 283 10.81 14.98 -8.06
N PHE A 284 11.81 14.21 -8.44
CA PHE A 284 13.18 14.67 -8.69
C PHE A 284 13.61 14.56 -10.17
N ASP A 285 12.66 14.37 -11.08
CA ASP A 285 12.88 14.22 -12.53
C ASP A 285 13.87 13.10 -12.91
N ASN A 286 13.99 12.08 -12.05
CA ASN A 286 14.84 10.90 -12.27
C ASN A 286 14.05 9.59 -12.32
N HIS A 287 12.71 9.68 -12.28
CA HIS A 287 11.81 8.53 -12.40
C HIS A 287 11.96 7.48 -11.28
N GLN A 288 12.60 7.83 -10.17
CA GLN A 288 12.81 6.94 -9.03
C GLN A 288 11.75 7.15 -7.94
N PRO A 289 11.35 6.07 -7.25
CA PRO A 289 10.50 6.17 -6.07
C PRO A 289 11.23 6.92 -4.94
N THR A 290 10.47 7.45 -3.97
CA THR A 290 11.02 8.26 -2.87
C THR A 290 10.69 7.67 -1.52
N VAL A 291 11.66 7.60 -0.62
CA VAL A 291 11.45 7.37 0.81
C VAL A 291 11.67 8.66 1.60
N VAL A 292 10.72 8.99 2.44
CA VAL A 292 10.83 10.01 3.49
C VAL A 292 11.12 9.27 4.79
N ILE A 293 12.37 9.36 5.27
CA ILE A 293 12.83 8.77 6.54
C ILE A 293 12.52 9.77 7.65
N ALA A 294 11.48 9.48 8.42
CA ALA A 294 11.04 10.27 9.56
C ALA A 294 11.69 9.71 10.83
N HIS A 295 12.65 10.46 11.38
CA HIS A 295 13.32 10.11 12.63
C HIS A 295 12.38 10.40 13.80
N THR A 296 11.92 9.36 14.49
CA THR A 296 10.97 9.46 15.60
C THR A 296 11.46 8.71 16.83
N PHE A 297 10.71 8.81 17.93
CA PHE A 297 10.84 7.91 19.07
C PHE A 297 9.58 7.06 19.21
N LYS A 298 9.75 5.76 19.39
CA LYS A 298 8.63 4.81 19.52
C LYS A 298 7.85 5.10 20.79
N GLY A 299 6.53 5.12 20.72
CA GLY A 299 5.71 5.36 21.92
C GLY A 299 5.80 6.78 22.45
N LYS A 300 5.96 7.78 21.59
CA LYS A 300 5.89 9.19 21.98
C LYS A 300 4.66 9.48 22.85
N LEU A 301 4.92 10.05 24.02
CA LEU A 301 4.05 10.36 25.14
C LEU A 301 3.36 9.16 25.79
N TYR A 302 3.96 7.96 25.68
CA TYR A 302 3.42 6.71 26.27
C TYR A 302 4.03 6.35 27.63
N GLY A 303 4.17 7.36 28.50
CA GLY A 303 4.60 7.19 29.88
C GLY A 303 5.97 6.55 30.01
N THR A 304 6.11 5.59 30.91
CA THR A 304 7.39 4.90 31.20
C THR A 304 7.90 4.04 30.05
N LYS A 305 7.06 3.80 29.03
CA LYS A 305 7.39 2.97 27.86
C LYS A 305 7.86 3.79 26.66
N GLU A 306 7.84 5.12 26.72
CA GLU A 306 8.37 5.96 25.63
C GLU A 306 9.82 5.60 25.29
N ASN A 307 10.11 5.51 24.00
CA ASN A 307 11.40 5.17 23.43
C ASN A 307 11.96 3.82 23.92
N THR A 308 11.08 2.83 24.08
CA THR A 308 11.45 1.46 24.45
C THR A 308 10.76 0.43 23.55
N ALA A 309 11.37 -0.76 23.40
CA ALA A 309 10.75 -1.90 22.73
C ALA A 309 9.42 -2.31 23.39
N ALA A 310 9.30 -2.16 24.71
CA ALA A 310 8.10 -2.51 25.48
C ALA A 310 6.83 -1.75 25.04
N SER A 311 6.97 -0.58 24.41
CA SER A 311 5.83 0.16 23.85
C SER A 311 5.22 -0.48 22.60
N HIS A 312 5.86 -1.48 21.98
CA HIS A 312 5.41 -2.02 20.69
C HIS A 312 3.97 -2.54 20.75
N GLY A 313 3.67 -3.44 21.68
CA GLY A 313 2.38 -4.13 21.77
C GLY A 313 1.81 -4.29 23.18
N SER A 314 2.41 -3.63 24.19
CA SER A 314 2.03 -3.81 25.59
C SER A 314 1.24 -2.60 26.12
N PRO A 315 -0.05 -2.77 26.50
CA PRO A 315 -0.81 -1.74 27.18
C PRO A 315 -0.11 -1.22 28.45
N ALA A 316 -0.25 0.07 28.74
CA ALA A 316 0.13 0.65 30.02
C ALA A 316 -0.74 0.05 31.14
N LYS A 317 -0.26 0.09 32.39
CA LYS A 317 -1.14 -0.21 33.51
C LYS A 317 -2.21 0.88 33.62
N HIS A 318 -3.38 0.54 34.14
CA HIS A 318 -4.51 1.47 34.22
C HIS A 318 -4.14 2.82 34.90
N ASP A 319 -3.51 2.79 36.08
CA ASP A 319 -3.09 4.02 36.78
C ASP A 319 -2.08 4.86 35.96
N GLU A 320 -1.24 4.20 35.17
CA GLU A 320 -0.30 4.85 34.27
C GLU A 320 -1.04 5.44 33.06
N TYR A 321 -2.03 4.74 32.50
CA TYR A 321 -2.92 5.29 31.47
C TYR A 321 -3.58 6.58 31.93
N VAL A 322 -4.13 6.63 33.15
CA VAL A 322 -4.72 7.84 33.71
C VAL A 322 -3.69 8.97 33.80
N THR A 323 -2.46 8.66 34.23
CA THR A 323 -1.36 9.62 34.30
C THR A 323 -0.97 10.14 32.91
N ILE A 324 -0.91 9.27 31.91
CA ILE A 324 -0.63 9.61 30.51
C ILE A 324 -1.70 10.56 29.96
N MET A 325 -2.98 10.25 30.18
CA MET A 325 -4.07 11.09 29.68
C MET A 325 -4.04 12.49 30.31
N LYS A 326 -3.74 12.57 31.62
CA LYS A 326 -3.56 13.85 32.33
C LYS A 326 -2.34 14.63 31.84
N SER A 327 -1.21 13.97 31.53
CA SER A 327 -0.03 14.64 30.98
C SER A 327 -0.26 15.15 29.55
N LEU A 328 -1.14 14.50 28.79
CA LEU A 328 -1.69 15.02 27.53
C LEU A 328 -2.72 16.13 27.72
N GLY A 329 -3.00 16.58 28.96
CA GLY A 329 -3.92 17.67 29.25
C GLY A 329 -5.41 17.27 29.25
N PHE A 330 -5.74 15.99 29.39
CA PHE A 330 -7.12 15.51 29.55
C PHE A 330 -7.35 15.06 30.99
N ASP A 331 -8.15 15.83 31.74
CA ASP A 331 -8.55 15.44 33.10
C ASP A 331 -9.69 14.43 33.04
N ILE A 332 -9.32 13.18 32.78
CA ILE A 332 -10.26 12.07 32.61
C ILE A 332 -10.69 11.48 33.97
N PRO A 333 -11.90 10.90 34.06
CA PRO A 333 -12.32 10.12 35.23
C PRO A 333 -11.39 8.95 35.53
N GLY A 334 -10.94 8.22 34.49
CA GLY A 334 -10.05 7.08 34.66
C GLY A 334 -10.69 5.95 35.47
N GLU A 335 -11.99 5.71 35.26
CA GLU A 335 -12.70 4.60 35.90
C GLU A 335 -12.47 3.32 35.09
N ALA A 336 -11.90 2.29 35.72
CA ALA A 336 -11.61 1.02 35.05
C ALA A 336 -12.86 0.44 34.35
N GLY A 337 -12.72 0.12 33.06
CA GLY A 337 -13.80 -0.40 32.22
C GLY A 337 -14.82 0.64 31.72
N GLN A 338 -14.65 1.92 32.05
CA GLN A 338 -15.53 3.04 31.64
C GLN A 338 -14.83 3.99 30.66
N VAL A 339 -13.98 3.46 29.77
CA VAL A 339 -13.13 4.23 28.84
C VAL A 339 -13.94 5.17 27.93
N ILE A 340 -15.22 4.88 27.69
CA ILE A 340 -16.11 5.80 26.95
C ILE A 340 -16.18 7.19 27.59
N LYS A 341 -16.19 7.28 28.93
CA LYS A 341 -16.19 8.57 29.65
C LYS A 341 -14.88 9.34 29.42
N ASP A 342 -13.77 8.63 29.33
CA ASP A 342 -12.46 9.23 29.06
C ASP A 342 -12.39 9.77 27.62
N ILE A 343 -12.96 9.03 26.65
CA ILE A 343 -13.10 9.46 25.25
C ILE A 343 -13.98 10.71 25.15
N GLU A 344 -15.08 10.78 25.90
CA GLU A 344 -15.97 11.94 25.94
C GLU A 344 -15.23 13.22 26.38
N VAL A 345 -14.35 13.12 27.38
CA VAL A 345 -13.49 14.25 27.82
C VAL A 345 -12.58 14.73 26.69
N VAL A 346 -11.98 13.80 25.92
CA VAL A 346 -11.18 14.17 24.75
C VAL A 346 -12.04 14.90 23.71
N CYS A 347 -13.23 14.39 23.42
CA CYS A 347 -14.16 14.97 22.45
C CYS A 347 -14.68 16.37 22.85
N GLN A 348 -14.84 16.63 24.15
CA GLN A 348 -15.26 17.92 24.70
C GLN A 348 -14.20 19.01 24.54
N GLN A 349 -12.91 18.65 24.52
CA GLN A 349 -11.83 19.60 24.28
C GLN A 349 -11.67 19.97 22.79
N ILE A 350 -12.21 19.18 21.86
CA ILE A 350 -12.19 19.51 20.42
C ILE A 350 -13.12 20.70 20.18
N THR A 351 -12.52 21.83 19.81
CA THR A 351 -13.23 23.10 19.65
C THR A 351 -13.85 23.24 18.26
N ALA A 352 -14.77 24.21 18.10
CA ALA A 352 -15.31 24.57 16.79
C ALA A 352 -14.24 25.14 15.84
N GLU A 353 -13.15 25.71 16.37
CA GLU A 353 -12.00 26.16 15.57
C GLU A 353 -11.23 24.96 14.99
N ASP A 354 -10.99 23.93 15.82
CA ASP A 354 -10.37 22.68 15.38
C ASP A 354 -11.23 22.01 14.28
N ASP A 355 -12.53 21.85 14.51
CA ASP A 355 -13.45 21.24 13.53
C ASP A 355 -13.49 22.04 12.22
N LYS A 356 -13.59 23.37 12.29
CA LYS A 356 -13.57 24.23 11.09
C LYS A 356 -12.26 24.08 10.31
N TYR A 357 -11.13 24.07 11.02
CA TYR A 357 -9.81 23.90 10.40
C TYR A 357 -9.70 22.55 9.69
N LEU A 358 -10.00 21.45 10.39
CA LEU A 358 -9.94 20.11 9.82
C LEU A 358 -10.88 19.95 8.63
N ALA A 359 -12.15 20.38 8.75
CA ALA A 359 -13.11 20.34 7.65
C ALA A 359 -12.62 21.13 6.42
N THR A 360 -12.01 22.31 6.63
CA THR A 360 -11.44 23.11 5.54
C THR A 360 -10.28 22.38 4.85
N ARG A 361 -9.40 21.74 5.61
CA ARG A 361 -8.27 20.97 5.03
C ARG A 361 -8.76 19.73 4.27
N LEU A 362 -9.78 19.05 4.78
CA LEU A 362 -10.43 17.92 4.11
C LEU A 362 -11.08 18.34 2.78
N ASP A 363 -11.73 19.51 2.72
CA ASP A 363 -12.28 20.05 1.46
C ASP A 363 -11.20 20.31 0.42
N ILE A 364 -10.05 20.82 0.86
CA ILE A 364 -8.92 21.09 -0.03
C ILE A 364 -8.34 19.77 -0.54
N ALA A 365 -8.17 18.77 0.33
CA ALA A 365 -7.73 17.42 -0.05
C ALA A 365 -8.69 16.77 -1.05
N ALA A 366 -10.01 16.91 -0.86
CA ALA A 366 -11.02 16.38 -1.77
C ALA A 366 -10.97 17.06 -3.15
N LYS A 367 -10.75 18.38 -3.19
CA LYS A 367 -10.62 19.14 -4.45
C LYS A 367 -9.39 18.79 -5.28
N LYS A 368 -8.40 18.12 -4.71
CA LYS A 368 -7.24 17.61 -5.46
C LYS A 368 -7.59 16.39 -6.31
N ILE A 369 -8.68 15.69 -5.99
CA ILE A 369 -9.15 14.54 -6.77
C ILE A 369 -9.66 15.08 -8.10
N LYS A 370 -9.00 14.65 -9.19
CA LYS A 370 -9.45 14.97 -10.55
C LYS A 370 -10.84 14.40 -10.79
N THR A 371 -11.59 15.06 -11.64
CA THR A 371 -12.88 14.52 -12.05
C THR A 371 -12.69 13.21 -12.80
N GLU A 372 -13.72 12.36 -12.77
CA GLU A 372 -13.73 11.09 -13.49
C GLU A 372 -13.43 11.29 -14.99
N SER A 373 -14.02 12.33 -15.59
CA SER A 373 -13.83 12.67 -17.01
C SER A 373 -12.38 13.03 -17.33
N GLU A 374 -11.72 13.84 -16.48
CA GLU A 374 -10.31 14.21 -16.65
C GLU A 374 -9.40 12.98 -16.55
N SER A 375 -9.64 12.15 -15.54
CA SER A 375 -8.83 10.94 -15.29
C SER A 375 -8.99 9.92 -16.41
N VAL A 376 -10.23 9.68 -16.88
CA VAL A 376 -10.49 8.81 -18.03
C VAL A 376 -9.85 9.36 -19.29
N LYS A 377 -9.87 10.68 -19.50
CA LYS A 377 -9.17 11.31 -20.63
C LYS A 377 -7.65 11.05 -20.58
N GLN A 378 -7.04 11.07 -19.40
CA GLN A 378 -5.62 10.71 -19.23
C GLN A 378 -5.36 9.25 -19.66
N ILE A 379 -6.19 8.32 -19.20
CA ILE A 379 -6.10 6.90 -19.58
C ILE A 379 -6.24 6.72 -21.09
N VAL A 380 -7.26 7.34 -21.71
CA VAL A 380 -7.49 7.29 -23.16
C VAL A 380 -6.29 7.84 -23.92
N THR A 381 -5.66 8.91 -23.42
CA THR A 381 -4.50 9.53 -24.07
C THR A 381 -3.28 8.62 -23.98
N ALA A 382 -2.98 8.11 -22.78
CA ALA A 382 -1.83 7.25 -22.52
C ALA A 382 -1.92 5.90 -23.25
N LEU A 383 -3.14 5.39 -23.44
CA LEU A 383 -3.41 4.06 -24.00
C LEU A 383 -4.13 4.12 -25.36
N SER A 384 -3.96 5.22 -26.10
CA SER A 384 -4.73 5.62 -27.30
C SER A 384 -4.83 4.60 -28.46
N ASN A 385 -4.09 3.49 -28.42
CA ASN A 385 -4.13 2.42 -29.44
C ASN A 385 -4.44 1.04 -28.82
N ARG A 386 -5.13 1.00 -27.69
CA ARG A 386 -5.41 -0.24 -26.95
C ARG A 386 -6.89 -0.32 -26.59
N PRO A 387 -7.51 -1.51 -26.58
CA PRO A 387 -8.89 -1.65 -26.16
C PRO A 387 -9.04 -1.31 -24.67
N LEU A 388 -9.90 -0.35 -24.36
CA LEU A 388 -10.23 0.01 -22.98
C LEU A 388 -11.46 -0.77 -22.53
N VAL A 389 -11.28 -2.08 -22.39
CA VAL A 389 -12.34 -3.02 -22.01
C VAL A 389 -12.04 -3.59 -20.64
N ASN A 390 -13.02 -3.56 -19.74
CA ASN A 390 -12.87 -4.22 -18.44
C ASN A 390 -12.64 -5.73 -18.64
N PRO A 391 -11.53 -6.32 -18.16
CA PRO A 391 -11.19 -7.70 -18.50
C PRO A 391 -12.30 -8.69 -18.14
N ILE A 392 -12.95 -8.51 -16.98
CA ILE A 392 -14.02 -9.38 -16.48
C ILE A 392 -15.32 -9.32 -17.30
N THR A 393 -15.47 -8.40 -18.27
CA THR A 393 -16.62 -8.35 -19.18
C THR A 393 -16.36 -9.09 -20.50
N ILE A 394 -15.10 -9.48 -20.75
CA ILE A 394 -14.74 -10.30 -21.92
C ILE A 394 -15.31 -11.70 -21.73
N ARG A 395 -15.84 -12.27 -22.81
CA ARG A 395 -16.47 -13.60 -22.83
C ARG A 395 -15.82 -14.49 -23.87
N ARG A 396 -15.96 -15.80 -23.70
CA ARG A 396 -15.62 -16.79 -24.71
C ARG A 396 -16.37 -16.48 -26.01
N PRO A 397 -15.69 -16.30 -27.15
CA PRO A 397 -16.35 -16.17 -28.45
C PRO A 397 -17.15 -17.42 -28.81
N ALA A 398 -18.22 -17.27 -29.61
CA ALA A 398 -19.01 -18.42 -30.09
C ALA A 398 -18.15 -19.38 -30.92
N VAL A 399 -17.31 -18.82 -31.80
CA VAL A 399 -16.28 -19.53 -32.57
C VAL A 399 -14.93 -19.04 -32.07
N LEU A 400 -14.08 -19.98 -31.61
CA LEU A 400 -12.75 -19.63 -31.13
C LEU A 400 -11.87 -19.12 -32.28
N PRO A 401 -11.03 -18.10 -32.04
CA PRO A 401 -9.98 -17.71 -32.98
C PRO A 401 -9.04 -18.89 -33.29
N PRO A 402 -8.52 -19.01 -34.53
CA PRO A 402 -7.63 -20.12 -34.92
C PRO A 402 -6.42 -20.31 -34.00
N GLU A 403 -5.87 -19.22 -33.44
CA GLU A 403 -4.75 -19.27 -32.51
C GLU A 403 -5.07 -19.91 -31.15
N LEU A 404 -6.36 -20.09 -30.83
CA LEU A 404 -6.84 -20.76 -29.61
C LEU A 404 -7.38 -22.17 -29.88
N ILE A 405 -7.25 -22.68 -31.11
CA ILE A 405 -7.73 -24.01 -31.49
C ILE A 405 -6.52 -24.93 -31.69
N PHE A 406 -6.47 -26.04 -30.93
CA PHE A 406 -5.44 -27.05 -31.05
C PHE A 406 -6.00 -28.31 -31.71
N LYS A 407 -5.33 -28.79 -32.75
CA LYS A 407 -5.82 -29.88 -33.59
C LYS A 407 -5.87 -31.20 -32.83
N GLU A 408 -6.96 -31.94 -33.02
CA GLU A 408 -7.11 -33.28 -32.49
C GLU A 408 -5.95 -34.20 -32.93
N GLY A 409 -5.45 -35.00 -31.97
CA GLY A 409 -4.35 -35.94 -32.17
C GLY A 409 -2.95 -35.33 -32.06
N GLU A 410 -2.80 -34.01 -31.96
CA GLU A 410 -1.51 -33.38 -31.72
C GLU A 410 -1.14 -33.35 -30.22
N LYS A 411 0.13 -33.66 -29.91
CA LYS A 411 0.66 -33.57 -28.54
C LYS A 411 1.09 -32.13 -28.24
N VAL A 412 0.21 -31.38 -27.59
CA VAL A 412 0.44 -29.98 -27.22
C VAL A 412 0.46 -29.85 -25.70
N ALA A 413 1.53 -29.26 -25.15
CA ALA A 413 1.61 -28.98 -23.72
C ALA A 413 0.59 -27.90 -23.29
N THR A 414 0.00 -28.06 -22.11
CA THR A 414 -0.96 -27.14 -21.48
C THR A 414 -0.49 -25.69 -21.45
N ARG A 415 0.79 -25.44 -21.08
CA ARG A 415 1.41 -24.11 -21.15
C ARG A 415 1.36 -23.42 -22.52
N LYS A 416 1.26 -24.16 -23.63
CA LYS A 416 1.07 -23.54 -24.96
C LYS A 416 -0.36 -23.02 -25.13
N GLY A 417 -1.36 -23.73 -24.60
CA GLY A 417 -2.75 -23.29 -24.53
C GLY A 417 -2.90 -22.00 -23.73
N SER A 418 -2.32 -21.96 -22.52
CA SER A 418 -2.34 -20.76 -21.68
C SER A 418 -1.58 -19.59 -22.32
N SER A 419 -0.40 -19.84 -22.90
CA SER A 419 0.37 -18.82 -23.62
C SER A 419 -0.41 -18.15 -24.76
N ALA A 420 -1.12 -18.96 -25.56
CA ALA A 420 -1.95 -18.46 -26.64
C ALA A 420 -3.13 -17.62 -26.12
N TRP A 421 -3.79 -18.10 -25.06
CA TRP A 421 -4.90 -17.37 -24.42
C TRP A 421 -4.44 -16.05 -23.77
N PHE A 422 -3.30 -16.03 -23.09
CA PHE A 422 -2.76 -14.80 -22.49
C PHE A 422 -2.43 -13.76 -23.56
N LYS A 423 -1.82 -14.18 -24.67
CA LYS A 423 -1.54 -13.29 -25.81
C LYS A 423 -2.84 -12.73 -26.38
N TRP A 424 -3.85 -13.58 -26.58
CA TRP A 424 -5.16 -13.16 -27.07
C TRP A 424 -5.83 -12.16 -26.12
N LEU A 425 -5.89 -12.47 -24.82
CA LEU A 425 -6.50 -11.59 -23.81
C LEU A 425 -5.79 -10.23 -23.73
N MET A 426 -4.45 -10.23 -23.78
CA MET A 426 -3.65 -9.00 -23.79
C MET A 426 -4.00 -8.10 -24.99
N GLN A 427 -4.45 -8.67 -26.11
CA GLN A 427 -4.93 -7.89 -27.27
C GLN A 427 -6.37 -7.38 -27.09
N GLN A 428 -7.16 -7.94 -26.18
CA GLN A 428 -8.56 -7.56 -25.95
C GLN A 428 -8.72 -6.44 -24.91
N THR A 429 -7.70 -6.16 -24.10
CA THR A 429 -7.78 -5.18 -23.01
C THR A 429 -6.43 -4.57 -22.68
N ALA A 430 -6.45 -3.29 -22.30
CA ALA A 430 -5.32 -2.59 -21.74
C ALA A 430 -5.17 -2.80 -20.22
N PHE A 431 -5.92 -3.69 -19.58
CA PHE A 431 -5.91 -3.87 -18.12
C PHE A 431 -5.52 -5.30 -17.69
N PHE A 432 -4.86 -6.05 -18.58
CA PHE A 432 -4.23 -7.33 -18.24
C PHE A 432 -2.72 -7.14 -18.04
N TYR A 433 -2.20 -7.64 -16.93
CA TYR A 433 -0.79 -7.57 -16.57
C TYR A 433 -0.18 -8.97 -16.50
N ALA A 434 1.07 -9.13 -16.94
CA ALA A 434 1.76 -10.42 -16.98
C ALA A 434 3.17 -10.34 -16.39
N GLY A 435 3.65 -11.44 -15.81
CA GLY A 435 5.05 -11.60 -15.46
C GLY A 435 5.36 -12.96 -14.85
N ALA A 436 6.63 -13.17 -14.52
CA ALA A 436 7.09 -14.40 -13.88
C ALA A 436 8.34 -14.12 -13.03
N GLY A 437 8.62 -15.03 -12.08
CA GLY A 437 9.83 -15.00 -11.26
C GLY A 437 11.02 -15.51 -12.05
N ASP A 438 11.58 -14.68 -12.94
CA ASP A 438 12.67 -15.01 -13.88
C ASP A 438 12.47 -16.26 -14.75
N LEU A 439 11.20 -16.63 -14.98
CA LEU A 439 10.83 -17.88 -15.67
C LEU A 439 9.89 -17.65 -16.85
N SER A 440 9.80 -16.44 -17.41
CA SER A 440 8.79 -16.10 -18.43
C SER A 440 8.83 -17.00 -19.67
N GLY A 441 10.01 -17.49 -20.05
CA GLY A 441 10.19 -18.46 -21.13
C GLY A 441 9.79 -19.89 -20.75
N SER A 442 9.89 -20.26 -19.47
CA SER A 442 9.53 -21.60 -18.97
C SER A 442 8.02 -21.72 -18.72
N VAL A 443 7.41 -20.70 -18.10
CA VAL A 443 5.95 -20.63 -17.83
C VAL A 443 5.13 -20.04 -18.99
N LEU A 444 5.81 -19.64 -20.07
CA LEU A 444 5.25 -19.15 -21.34
C LEU A 444 4.31 -17.93 -21.27
N VAL A 445 4.57 -17.01 -20.34
CA VAL A 445 3.90 -15.68 -20.34
C VAL A 445 4.51 -14.71 -21.37
N ASN A 446 5.71 -15.01 -21.88
CA ASN A 446 6.48 -14.17 -22.80
C ASN A 446 5.74 -13.73 -24.08
N GLN A 447 4.80 -14.53 -24.59
CA GLN A 447 3.99 -14.13 -25.74
C GLN A 447 3.07 -12.95 -25.44
N ALA A 448 2.46 -12.93 -24.24
CA ALA A 448 1.66 -11.80 -23.78
C ALA A 448 2.55 -10.59 -23.48
N GLU A 449 3.74 -10.82 -22.91
CA GLU A 449 4.72 -9.75 -22.67
C GLU A 449 5.12 -9.03 -23.96
N GLY A 450 5.17 -9.73 -25.09
CA GLY A 450 5.49 -9.17 -26.40
C GLY A 450 4.43 -8.25 -27.01
N VAL A 451 3.19 -8.22 -26.49
CA VAL A 451 2.10 -7.41 -27.07
C VAL A 451 2.27 -5.93 -26.74
N TYR A 452 2.44 -5.60 -25.46
CA TYR A 452 2.62 -4.22 -24.99
C TYR A 452 3.98 -3.96 -24.35
N GLY A 453 4.84 -4.98 -24.27
CA GLY A 453 6.20 -4.86 -23.77
C GLY A 453 6.31 -4.79 -22.24
N ILE A 454 7.56 -4.78 -21.80
CA ILE A 454 7.97 -4.69 -20.39
C ILE A 454 7.85 -3.25 -19.91
N ILE A 455 7.33 -3.07 -18.70
CA ILE A 455 7.30 -1.78 -18.00
C ILE A 455 8.71 -1.42 -17.58
N ASN A 456 9.18 -0.26 -18.02
CA ASN A 456 10.44 0.35 -17.63
C ASN A 456 10.42 1.84 -18.03
N GLN A 457 11.50 2.57 -17.80
CA GLN A 457 11.60 3.99 -18.17
C GLN A 457 11.35 4.27 -19.66
N LYS A 458 11.76 3.37 -20.57
CA LYS A 458 11.55 3.54 -22.03
C LYS A 458 10.15 3.14 -22.49
N ASN A 459 9.47 2.27 -21.75
CA ASN A 459 8.11 1.83 -22.01
C ASN A 459 7.27 1.89 -20.73
N PRO A 460 6.92 3.09 -20.26
CA PRO A 460 6.21 3.27 -18.99
C PRO A 460 4.79 2.69 -19.02
N TYR A 461 4.22 2.53 -20.22
CA TYR A 461 2.89 1.97 -20.42
C TYR A 461 2.92 0.48 -20.77
N GLY A 462 4.00 -0.25 -20.48
CA GLY A 462 4.04 -1.71 -20.68
C GLY A 462 2.94 -2.45 -19.89
N ARG A 463 2.82 -3.75 -20.14
CA ARG A 463 1.95 -4.67 -19.36
C ARG A 463 2.66 -5.90 -18.83
N ALA A 464 3.95 -6.03 -19.13
CA ALA A 464 4.80 -7.04 -18.54
C ALA A 464 5.67 -6.46 -17.42
N ILE A 465 5.81 -7.21 -16.32
CA ILE A 465 6.69 -6.84 -15.20
C ILE A 465 7.80 -7.90 -15.09
N ARG A 466 9.05 -7.43 -15.01
CA ARG A 466 10.21 -8.27 -14.71
C ARG A 466 10.48 -8.21 -13.22
N PHE A 467 10.11 -9.27 -12.51
CA PHE A 467 10.28 -9.33 -11.06
C PHE A 467 11.67 -9.81 -10.63
N GLY A 468 12.37 -10.57 -11.48
CA GLY A 468 13.57 -11.31 -11.07
C GLY A 468 13.23 -12.55 -10.23
N ILE A 469 14.22 -13.12 -9.55
CA ILE A 469 14.04 -14.22 -8.59
C ILE A 469 13.50 -13.63 -7.28
N ALA A 470 12.21 -13.32 -7.29
CA ALA A 470 11.52 -12.53 -6.27
C ALA A 470 10.05 -12.96 -6.18
N GLU A 471 9.81 -14.25 -5.94
CA GLU A 471 8.50 -14.87 -6.04
C GLU A 471 7.48 -14.24 -5.08
N GLN A 472 7.89 -13.91 -3.85
CA GLN A 472 7.01 -13.31 -2.85
C GLN A 472 6.56 -11.92 -3.27
N ASN A 473 7.51 -11.06 -3.66
CA ASN A 473 7.20 -9.72 -4.17
C ASN A 473 6.35 -9.79 -5.45
N MET A 474 6.68 -10.68 -6.39
CA MET A 474 5.88 -10.92 -7.59
C MET A 474 4.42 -11.21 -7.24
N ALA A 475 4.18 -12.20 -6.39
CA ALA A 475 2.83 -12.62 -6.04
C ALA A 475 2.06 -11.49 -5.34
N MET A 476 2.69 -10.80 -4.39
CA MET A 476 2.02 -9.73 -3.65
C MET A 476 1.72 -8.51 -4.54
N MET A 477 2.68 -8.05 -5.36
CA MET A 477 2.46 -6.96 -6.32
C MET A 477 1.33 -7.31 -7.30
N SER A 478 1.41 -8.49 -7.91
CA SER A 478 0.45 -8.94 -8.93
C SER A 478 -0.94 -9.18 -8.36
N ALA A 479 -1.07 -9.68 -7.13
CA ALA A 479 -2.38 -9.84 -6.52
C ALA A 479 -2.98 -8.50 -6.08
N ALA A 480 -2.19 -7.63 -5.42
CA ALA A 480 -2.67 -6.36 -4.89
C ALA A 480 -3.18 -5.39 -5.97
N MET A 481 -2.50 -5.31 -7.12
CA MET A 481 -2.94 -4.42 -8.21
C MET A 481 -4.34 -4.74 -8.72
N THR A 482 -4.77 -6.00 -8.62
CA THR A 482 -6.11 -6.42 -9.06
C THR A 482 -7.21 -6.00 -8.09
N GLN A 483 -6.84 -5.62 -6.86
CA GLN A 483 -7.78 -5.21 -5.82
C GLN A 483 -8.08 -3.72 -5.83
N ASP A 484 -7.58 -2.99 -6.83
CA ASP A 484 -7.79 -1.57 -6.99
C ASP A 484 -8.68 -1.27 -8.21
N ILE A 485 -9.44 -0.17 -8.12
CA ILE A 485 -10.32 0.31 -9.18
C ILE A 485 -9.76 1.64 -9.71
N LEU A 486 -9.45 1.65 -11.00
CA LEU A 486 -8.98 2.83 -11.72
C LEU A 486 -10.19 3.70 -12.17
N PRO A 487 -9.97 5.00 -12.43
CA PRO A 487 -10.98 5.86 -13.06
C PRO A 487 -11.53 5.25 -14.35
N GLY A 488 -12.82 5.43 -14.60
CA GLY A 488 -13.61 4.73 -15.62
C GLY A 488 -14.22 3.41 -15.14
N GLY A 489 -13.98 3.05 -13.88
CA GLY A 489 -14.36 1.74 -13.33
C GLY A 489 -13.51 0.60 -13.90
N PHE A 490 -12.34 0.90 -14.46
CA PHE A 490 -11.44 -0.12 -14.99
C PHE A 490 -10.75 -0.86 -13.85
N GLN A 491 -10.68 -2.18 -13.94
CA GLN A 491 -10.02 -3.01 -12.93
C GLN A 491 -8.91 -3.87 -13.57
N PRO A 492 -7.67 -3.77 -13.08
CA PRO A 492 -6.60 -4.65 -13.50
C PRO A 492 -6.89 -6.12 -13.18
N ILE A 493 -6.48 -7.01 -14.06
CA ILE A 493 -6.30 -8.44 -13.74
C ILE A 493 -4.86 -8.84 -14.07
N SER A 494 -4.34 -9.85 -13.40
CA SER A 494 -2.93 -10.24 -13.56
C SER A 494 -2.74 -11.74 -13.76
N VAL A 495 -1.67 -12.10 -14.47
CA VAL A 495 -1.09 -13.44 -14.47
C VAL A 495 0.34 -13.35 -13.95
N PHE A 496 0.69 -14.25 -13.04
CA PHE A 496 2.04 -14.39 -12.52
C PHE A 496 2.37 -15.86 -12.31
N GLY A 497 3.64 -16.23 -12.45
CA GLY A 497 4.01 -17.64 -12.47
C GLY A 497 5.41 -17.94 -11.99
N THR A 498 5.55 -19.12 -11.39
CA THR A 498 6.82 -19.75 -11.03
C THR A 498 6.65 -21.28 -11.12
N TYR A 499 7.66 -22.06 -10.76
CA TYR A 499 7.51 -23.50 -10.62
C TYR A 499 6.62 -23.83 -9.42
N ALA A 500 5.81 -24.87 -9.54
CA ALA A 500 4.83 -25.27 -8.55
C ALA A 500 5.45 -25.48 -7.16
N VAL A 501 6.68 -26.01 -7.08
CA VAL A 501 7.39 -26.16 -5.81
C VAL A 501 7.62 -24.83 -5.09
N PHE A 502 7.90 -23.75 -5.84
CA PHE A 502 8.18 -22.41 -5.33
C PHE A 502 6.91 -21.65 -4.95
N THR A 503 5.74 -22.13 -5.39
CA THR A 503 4.45 -21.55 -4.95
C THR A 503 4.23 -21.67 -3.44
N THR A 504 4.92 -22.61 -2.78
CA THR A 504 4.92 -22.70 -1.31
C THR A 504 5.39 -21.40 -0.63
N MET A 505 6.34 -20.67 -1.25
CA MET A 505 6.85 -19.39 -0.72
C MET A 505 5.85 -18.23 -0.85
N ILE A 506 4.97 -18.29 -1.86
CA ILE A 506 4.02 -17.21 -2.18
C ILE A 506 2.62 -17.43 -1.60
N GLY A 507 2.40 -18.56 -0.93
CA GLY A 507 1.11 -18.93 -0.36
C GLY A 507 0.53 -17.87 0.57
N ASN A 508 1.37 -17.19 1.37
CA ASN A 508 0.90 -16.11 2.26
C ASN A 508 0.45 -14.85 1.50
N CYS A 509 1.14 -14.49 0.41
CA CYS A 509 0.76 -13.36 -0.45
C CYS A 509 -0.62 -13.61 -1.08
N VAL A 510 -0.82 -14.81 -1.63
CA VAL A 510 -2.10 -15.24 -2.20
C VAL A 510 -3.19 -15.25 -1.12
N ARG A 511 -2.93 -15.86 0.04
CA ARG A 511 -3.86 -15.88 1.19
C ARG A 511 -4.29 -14.46 1.59
N LEU A 512 -3.37 -13.52 1.70
CA LEU A 512 -3.68 -12.14 2.09
C LEU A 512 -4.57 -11.44 1.06
N ALA A 513 -4.30 -11.64 -0.23
CA ALA A 513 -5.17 -11.14 -1.29
C ALA A 513 -6.57 -11.76 -1.21
N LEU A 514 -6.69 -13.07 -0.96
CA LEU A 514 -8.00 -13.72 -0.82
C LEU A 514 -8.80 -13.18 0.38
N ILE A 515 -8.14 -12.85 1.49
CA ILE A 515 -8.77 -12.15 2.62
C ILE A 515 -9.26 -10.76 2.18
N GLY A 516 -8.42 -10.00 1.47
CA GLY A 516 -8.83 -8.70 0.92
C GLY A 516 -10.06 -8.80 0.01
N ASN A 517 -10.12 -9.82 -0.85
CA ASN A 517 -11.27 -10.11 -1.71
C ASN A 517 -12.53 -10.42 -0.90
N HIS A 518 -12.41 -11.10 0.25
CA HIS A 518 -13.53 -11.37 1.12
C HIS A 518 -14.06 -10.10 1.80
N LEU A 519 -13.15 -9.29 2.34
CA LEU A 519 -13.46 -8.09 3.11
C LEU A 519 -13.97 -6.93 2.24
N ASN A 520 -13.55 -6.86 0.98
CA ASN A 520 -13.94 -5.79 0.06
C ASN A 520 -14.43 -6.34 -1.29
N GLN A 521 -15.71 -6.73 -1.32
CA GLN A 521 -16.36 -7.28 -2.53
C GLN A 521 -16.42 -6.29 -3.69
N LYS A 522 -16.43 -4.97 -3.43
CA LYS A 522 -16.51 -3.93 -4.47
C LYS A 522 -15.24 -3.86 -5.33
N SER A 523 -14.09 -4.24 -4.77
CA SER A 523 -12.82 -4.28 -5.47
C SER A 523 -12.20 -5.68 -5.41
N LYS A 524 -13.05 -6.71 -5.46
CA LYS A 524 -12.61 -8.11 -5.53
C LYS A 524 -11.71 -8.29 -6.76
N GLY A 525 -10.44 -8.62 -6.53
CA GLY A 525 -9.44 -8.81 -7.57
C GLY A 525 -9.48 -10.21 -8.19
N PHE A 526 -9.17 -10.28 -9.48
CA PHE A 526 -8.99 -11.53 -10.21
C PHE A 526 -7.54 -11.65 -10.70
N PHE A 527 -6.87 -12.72 -10.28
CA PHE A 527 -5.52 -13.06 -10.71
C PHE A 527 -5.39 -14.55 -11.04
N ILE A 528 -4.42 -14.85 -11.90
CA ILE A 528 -4.07 -16.21 -12.33
C ILE A 528 -2.65 -16.49 -11.83
N MET A 529 -2.52 -17.42 -10.89
CA MET A 529 -1.23 -17.90 -10.41
C MET A 529 -0.86 -19.18 -11.15
N LEU A 530 0.24 -19.15 -11.92
CA LEU A 530 0.73 -20.31 -12.63
C LEU A 530 1.64 -21.15 -11.73
N ALA A 531 1.35 -22.44 -11.67
CA ALA A 531 2.16 -23.48 -11.06
C ALA A 531 2.70 -24.40 -12.17
N ALA A 532 3.88 -24.08 -12.70
CA ALA A 532 4.51 -24.87 -13.77
C ALA A 532 5.32 -26.03 -13.20
N HIS A 533 5.61 -27.07 -13.98
CA HIS A 533 6.45 -28.21 -13.54
C HIS A 533 5.92 -28.81 -12.22
N ASP A 534 4.67 -29.26 -12.29
CA ASP A 534 3.75 -29.34 -11.17
C ASP A 534 3.76 -30.69 -10.45
N GLY A 535 4.68 -31.59 -10.81
CA GLY A 535 4.79 -32.91 -10.21
C GLY A 535 6.16 -33.58 -10.42
N PRO A 536 6.22 -34.92 -10.36
CA PRO A 536 7.47 -35.68 -10.50
C PRO A 536 8.03 -35.66 -11.93
N GLU A 537 7.25 -35.21 -12.92
CA GLU A 537 7.66 -35.09 -14.33
C GLU A 537 8.78 -34.07 -14.55
N THR A 538 9.08 -33.22 -13.57
CA THR A 538 10.28 -32.37 -13.57
C THR A 538 11.58 -33.20 -13.61
N GLY A 539 11.52 -34.50 -13.25
CA GLY A 539 12.56 -35.47 -13.56
C GLY A 539 13.92 -35.14 -12.92
N GLU A 540 14.90 -34.86 -13.77
CA GLU A 540 16.32 -34.74 -13.45
C GLU A 540 16.67 -33.54 -12.55
N ASP A 541 15.82 -32.51 -12.46
CA ASP A 541 16.01 -31.41 -11.50
C ASP A 541 15.89 -31.89 -10.03
N GLY A 542 15.31 -33.09 -9.82
CA GLY A 542 15.29 -33.78 -8.54
C GLY A 542 14.24 -33.28 -7.56
N PRO A 543 14.21 -33.84 -6.34
CA PRO A 543 13.12 -33.64 -5.38
C PRO A 543 12.95 -32.20 -4.89
N THR A 544 13.96 -31.35 -5.03
CA THR A 544 13.85 -29.92 -4.69
C THR A 544 13.01 -29.13 -5.69
N HIS A 545 12.75 -29.69 -6.88
CA HIS A 545 12.01 -29.05 -7.98
C HIS A 545 10.66 -29.73 -8.29
N GLN A 546 10.33 -30.82 -7.59
CA GLN A 546 9.09 -31.57 -7.80
C GLN A 546 7.92 -30.88 -7.07
N GLY A 547 6.93 -30.41 -7.83
CA GLY A 547 5.74 -29.70 -7.33
C GLY A 547 4.74 -30.56 -6.56
N LEU A 548 5.13 -31.41 -5.62
CA LEU A 548 4.21 -32.45 -5.12
C LEU A 548 3.01 -31.94 -4.28
N TYR A 549 3.11 -30.76 -3.65
CA TYR A 549 2.17 -30.34 -2.60
C TYR A 549 1.33 -29.09 -2.90
N TRP A 550 1.56 -28.41 -4.03
CA TRP A 550 0.87 -27.14 -4.32
C TRP A 550 -0.66 -27.31 -4.40
N LEU A 551 -1.13 -28.40 -5.01
CA LEU A 551 -2.56 -28.71 -5.11
C LEU A 551 -3.24 -28.71 -3.73
N SER A 552 -2.63 -29.36 -2.74
CA SER A 552 -3.16 -29.43 -1.38
C SER A 552 -3.13 -28.08 -0.68
N LEU A 553 -2.04 -27.31 -0.86
CA LEU A 553 -1.91 -25.98 -0.28
C LEU A 553 -3.05 -25.05 -0.73
N TYR A 554 -3.29 -24.97 -2.05
CA TYR A 554 -4.28 -24.04 -2.59
C TYR A 554 -5.71 -24.57 -2.51
N SER A 555 -5.92 -25.88 -2.48
CA SER A 555 -7.26 -26.45 -2.23
C SER A 555 -7.78 -26.14 -0.82
N ALA A 556 -6.88 -25.86 0.13
CA ALA A 556 -7.23 -25.49 1.51
C ALA A 556 -7.57 -23.99 1.67
N LEU A 557 -7.25 -23.13 0.71
CA LEU A 557 -7.45 -21.69 0.82
C LEU A 557 -8.85 -21.29 0.30
N PRO A 558 -9.69 -20.63 1.13
CA PRO A 558 -10.98 -20.11 0.67
C PRO A 558 -10.80 -19.00 -0.37
N GLY A 559 -11.63 -19.02 -1.42
CA GLY A 559 -11.68 -17.94 -2.42
C GLY A 559 -10.75 -18.10 -3.63
N ILE A 560 -10.01 -19.20 -3.73
CA ILE A 560 -9.23 -19.59 -4.92
C ILE A 560 -9.69 -20.95 -5.45
N LYS A 561 -9.59 -21.17 -6.76
CA LYS A 561 -9.78 -22.49 -7.38
C LYS A 561 -8.48 -23.07 -7.90
N VAL A 562 -8.37 -24.38 -7.84
CA VAL A 562 -7.23 -25.13 -8.38
C VAL A 562 -7.64 -25.77 -9.70
N TYR A 563 -7.02 -25.33 -10.80
CA TYR A 563 -7.28 -25.84 -12.15
C TYR A 563 -6.08 -26.64 -12.64
N LYS A 564 -6.33 -27.89 -13.07
CA LYS A 564 -5.33 -28.79 -13.65
C LYS A 564 -5.87 -29.36 -14.96
N PRO A 565 -5.67 -28.66 -16.10
CA PRO A 565 -6.16 -29.11 -17.39
C PRO A 565 -5.41 -30.35 -17.89
N PHE A 566 -6.08 -31.20 -18.65
CA PHE A 566 -5.52 -32.39 -19.30
C PHE A 566 -4.91 -32.08 -20.68
N ASP A 567 -5.41 -31.07 -21.39
CA ASP A 567 -4.88 -30.65 -22.68
C ASP A 567 -4.97 -29.13 -22.93
N ALA A 568 -4.45 -28.68 -24.08
CA ALA A 568 -4.43 -27.27 -24.45
C ALA A 568 -5.81 -26.67 -24.75
N ASN A 569 -6.77 -27.46 -25.26
CA ASN A 569 -8.13 -26.99 -25.53
C ASN A 569 -8.90 -26.79 -24.22
N GLU A 570 -8.79 -27.74 -23.29
CA GLU A 570 -9.37 -27.63 -21.95
C GLU A 570 -8.74 -26.46 -21.17
N THR A 571 -7.43 -26.23 -21.33
CA THR A 571 -6.75 -25.05 -20.75
C THR A 571 -7.42 -23.74 -21.19
N VAL A 572 -7.72 -23.60 -22.49
CA VAL A 572 -8.39 -22.41 -23.04
C VAL A 572 -9.80 -22.24 -22.46
N GLU A 573 -10.59 -23.32 -22.42
CA GLU A 573 -11.95 -23.28 -21.89
C GLU A 573 -11.98 -22.98 -20.38
N MET A 574 -11.08 -23.58 -19.60
CA MET A 574 -10.94 -23.30 -18.18
C MET A 574 -10.57 -21.83 -17.92
N LEU A 575 -9.68 -21.24 -18.71
CA LEU A 575 -9.31 -19.83 -18.59
C LEU A 575 -10.48 -18.90 -18.91
N PHE A 576 -11.28 -19.21 -19.94
CA PHE A 576 -12.50 -18.47 -20.22
C PHE A 576 -13.52 -18.59 -19.08
N HIS A 577 -13.68 -19.79 -18.51
CA HIS A 577 -14.56 -20.00 -17.37
C HIS A 577 -14.11 -19.19 -16.14
N ALA A 578 -12.81 -19.22 -15.81
CA ALA A 578 -12.25 -18.43 -14.71
C ALA A 578 -12.50 -16.93 -14.90
N LEU A 579 -12.26 -16.41 -16.12
CA LEU A 579 -12.50 -15.01 -16.46
C LEU A 579 -13.98 -14.62 -16.32
N GLU A 580 -14.90 -15.49 -16.74
CA GLU A 580 -16.34 -15.28 -16.59
C GLU A 580 -16.76 -15.23 -15.11
N LYS A 581 -16.19 -16.10 -14.27
CA LYS A 581 -16.47 -16.12 -12.83
C LYS A 581 -15.80 -14.97 -12.08
N GLY A 582 -14.69 -14.44 -12.58
CA GLY A 582 -13.91 -13.40 -11.91
C GLY A 582 -13.42 -13.85 -10.53
N GLU A 583 -13.01 -15.12 -10.41
CA GLU A 583 -12.44 -15.66 -9.18
C GLU A 583 -10.97 -16.03 -9.37
N PRO A 584 -10.08 -15.74 -8.41
CA PRO A 584 -8.69 -16.14 -8.49
C PRO A 584 -8.52 -17.64 -8.72
N ILE A 585 -7.52 -18.00 -9.51
CA ILE A 585 -7.18 -19.41 -9.78
C ILE A 585 -5.68 -19.68 -9.59
N ALA A 586 -5.37 -20.89 -9.13
CA ALA A 586 -4.07 -21.53 -9.23
C ALA A 586 -4.14 -22.52 -10.41
N LEU A 587 -3.36 -22.29 -11.45
CA LEU A 587 -3.41 -23.03 -12.71
C LEU A 587 -2.12 -23.83 -12.92
N SER A 588 -2.27 -25.14 -13.07
CA SER A 588 -1.21 -26.04 -13.54
C SER A 588 -0.88 -25.74 -15.01
N VAL A 589 0.40 -25.57 -15.36
CA VAL A 589 0.81 -25.30 -16.76
C VAL A 589 1.98 -26.12 -17.27
#